data_AF-A0A843B6X7-F1
#
_entry.id   AF-A0A843B6X7-F1
#
_cell.length_a   1.000
_cell.length_b   1.000
_cell.length_c   1.000
_cell.angle_alpha   90.00
_cell.angle_beta   90.00
_cell.angle_gamma   90.00
#
_symmetry.space_group_name_H-M   'P 1'
#
loop_
_entity.id
_entity.type
_entity.pdbx_description
1 polymer ?
#
loop_
_entity_poly.entity_id
_entity_poly.type
_entity_poly.pdbx_seq_one_letter_code
_entity_poly.pdbx_strand_id
1 'polypeptide(L)'
;MKKSLIAMAVVALAGVASAAVSSNSIAATNTSSSAGSATSSNAASAGNGSALSFNSASSAANATAGATGGAGNIGHTAIGGAAVGGSATTTGSVQSLAATSGNGVAAGGGVTSANAHSGAAAGYGASAPGGAAVVGGAAGQANSHTNNAAGTYAGPGGGIAAVNSTAGTQSNYGATSGAISGPGGAWTNNTSGASSVGHVNTSGGALGNAGGFSNGGGTGGSAGAGSGSFAF
;
A
#
# COMPACT_ATOMS: atom_id res chain seq x y z
N MET A 1 25.13 -25.47 -3.27
CA MET A 1 25.53 -24.05 -3.40
C MET A 1 24.83 -23.28 -4.53
N LYS A 2 24.37 -23.90 -5.63
CA LYS A 2 23.70 -23.16 -6.74
C LYS A 2 22.23 -22.76 -6.48
N LYS A 3 21.53 -23.42 -5.56
CA LYS A 3 20.11 -23.15 -5.24
C LYS A 3 19.91 -21.89 -4.37
N SER A 4 20.89 -21.57 -3.52
CA SER A 4 20.88 -20.38 -2.67
C SER A 4 21.09 -19.08 -3.47
N LEU A 5 21.86 -19.15 -4.57
CA LEU A 5 22.09 -18.02 -5.48
C LEU A 5 20.80 -17.60 -6.22
N ILE A 6 19.96 -18.57 -6.60
CA ILE A 6 18.68 -18.31 -7.30
C ILE A 6 17.68 -17.64 -6.35
N ALA A 7 17.64 -18.03 -5.07
CA ALA A 7 16.82 -17.36 -4.07
C ALA A 7 17.28 -15.91 -3.81
N MET A 8 18.60 -15.65 -3.84
CA MET A 8 19.16 -14.29 -3.78
C MET A 8 18.81 -13.45 -5.02
N ALA A 9 18.86 -14.04 -6.22
CA ALA A 9 18.64 -13.33 -7.49
C ALA A 9 17.17 -12.98 -7.76
N VAL A 10 16.22 -13.81 -7.31
CA VAL A 10 14.77 -13.54 -7.48
C VAL A 10 14.30 -12.47 -6.48
N VAL A 11 14.94 -12.36 -5.31
CA VAL A 11 14.58 -11.37 -4.28
C VAL A 11 15.19 -10.00 -4.58
N ALA A 12 16.38 -9.92 -5.19
CA ALA A 12 17.06 -8.64 -5.48
C ALA A 12 16.49 -7.82 -6.67
N LEU A 13 15.56 -8.34 -7.47
CA LEU A 13 15.14 -7.72 -8.74
C LEU A 13 13.97 -6.71 -8.62
N ALA A 14 13.35 -6.51 -7.44
CA ALA A 14 12.05 -5.82 -7.33
C ALA A 14 11.99 -4.52 -6.48
N GLY A 15 13.10 -4.06 -5.89
CA GLY A 15 13.11 -2.91 -4.98
C GLY A 15 13.95 -3.17 -3.73
N VAL A 16 13.76 -2.41 -2.64
CA VAL A 16 14.47 -2.57 -1.35
C VAL A 16 14.11 -3.94 -0.76
N ALA A 17 14.83 -4.96 -1.20
CA ALA A 17 14.58 -6.33 -0.83
C ALA A 17 15.58 -6.73 0.26
N SER A 18 15.07 -7.06 1.43
CA SER A 18 15.87 -7.61 2.53
C SER A 18 15.59 -9.10 2.63
N ALA A 19 16.64 -9.91 2.60
CA ALA A 19 16.54 -11.35 2.74
C ALA A 19 17.49 -11.84 3.86
N ALA A 20 16.93 -12.51 4.87
CA ALA A 20 17.68 -13.26 5.86
C ALA A 20 17.51 -14.76 5.58
N VAL A 21 18.63 -15.45 5.36
CA VAL A 21 18.66 -16.87 5.02
C VAL A 21 19.59 -17.60 5.98
N SER A 22 19.09 -18.68 6.58
CA SER A 22 19.86 -19.65 7.32
C SER A 22 19.74 -21.03 6.67
N SER A 23 20.48 -22.03 7.16
CA SER A 23 20.36 -23.42 6.69
C SER A 23 18.94 -23.99 6.80
N ASN A 24 18.10 -23.39 7.65
CA ASN A 24 16.81 -23.92 8.06
C ASN A 24 15.66 -22.91 7.93
N SER A 25 15.92 -21.68 7.52
CA SER A 25 14.89 -20.65 7.38
C SER A 25 15.20 -19.60 6.32
N ILE A 26 14.15 -19.01 5.79
CA ILE A 26 14.19 -17.90 4.82
C ILE A 26 13.20 -16.85 5.31
N ALA A 27 13.58 -15.58 5.25
CA ALA A 27 12.68 -14.45 5.43
C ALA A 27 13.05 -13.39 4.40
N ALA A 28 12.09 -12.96 3.58
CA ALA A 28 12.28 -11.98 2.54
C ALA A 28 11.14 -10.95 2.56
N THR A 29 11.49 -9.69 2.33
CA THR A 29 10.54 -8.59 2.17
C THR A 29 10.80 -7.83 0.88
N ASN A 30 9.76 -7.25 0.28
CA ASN A 30 9.85 -6.35 -0.86
C ASN A 30 8.86 -5.20 -0.67
N THR A 31 9.34 -3.98 -0.69
CA THR A 31 8.49 -2.78 -0.57
C THR A 31 8.84 -1.76 -1.62
N SER A 32 7.82 -1.12 -2.19
CA SER A 32 7.98 0.07 -3.03
C SER A 32 6.89 1.09 -2.74
N SER A 33 7.21 2.36 -2.92
CA SER A 33 6.30 3.48 -2.70
C SER A 33 6.64 4.62 -3.65
N SER A 34 5.62 5.14 -4.32
CA SER A 34 5.73 6.25 -5.26
C SER A 34 4.56 7.19 -5.04
N ALA A 35 4.84 8.47 -4.82
CA ALA A 35 3.82 9.49 -4.65
C ALA A 35 4.17 10.71 -5.53
N GLY A 36 3.19 11.18 -6.28
CA GLY A 36 3.30 12.34 -7.15
C GLY A 36 2.07 13.23 -7.00
N SER A 37 2.29 14.55 -7.05
CA SER A 37 1.21 15.54 -7.02
C SER A 37 1.55 16.68 -7.98
N ALA A 38 0.52 17.28 -8.56
CA ALA A 38 0.66 18.44 -9.42
C ALA A 38 -0.56 19.36 -9.26
N THR A 39 -0.33 20.65 -9.43
CA THR A 39 -1.36 21.69 -9.37
C THR A 39 -1.25 22.62 -10.55
N SER A 40 -2.38 23.11 -11.05
CA SER A 40 -2.43 24.23 -11.99
C SER A 40 -3.32 25.33 -11.42
N SER A 41 -2.83 26.57 -11.46
CA SER A 41 -3.56 27.74 -11.00
C SER A 41 -3.53 28.80 -12.08
N ASN A 42 -4.70 29.25 -12.51
CA ASN A 42 -4.87 30.32 -13.49
C ASN A 42 -5.81 31.36 -12.88
N ALA A 43 -5.35 32.60 -12.80
CA ALA A 43 -6.16 33.73 -12.40
C ALA A 43 -5.85 34.89 -13.35
N ALA A 44 -6.90 35.45 -13.94
CA ALA A 44 -6.81 36.58 -14.85
C ALA A 44 -7.93 37.57 -14.52
N SER A 45 -7.66 38.85 -14.71
CA SER A 45 -8.66 39.88 -14.52
C SER A 45 -8.49 41.01 -15.52
N ALA A 46 -9.60 41.66 -15.87
CA ALA A 46 -9.65 42.82 -16.73
C ALA A 46 -10.50 43.92 -16.10
N GLY A 47 -10.08 45.19 -16.27
CA GLY A 47 -10.78 46.35 -15.70
C GLY A 47 -10.86 46.29 -14.17
N ASN A 48 -12.07 46.51 -13.61
CA ASN A 48 -12.31 46.53 -12.16
C ASN A 48 -12.57 45.12 -11.55
N GLY A 49 -12.14 44.05 -12.21
CA GLY A 49 -12.30 42.69 -11.69
C GLY A 49 -11.20 42.28 -10.71
N SER A 50 -11.40 41.15 -10.04
CA SER A 50 -10.34 40.42 -9.33
C SER A 50 -10.49 38.92 -9.54
N ALA A 51 -9.37 38.19 -9.50
CA ALA A 51 -9.36 36.74 -9.64
C ALA A 51 -8.32 36.13 -8.71
N LEU A 52 -8.68 35.00 -8.11
CA LEU A 52 -7.87 34.25 -7.16
C LEU A 52 -8.03 32.76 -7.47
N SER A 53 -6.92 32.07 -7.69
CA SER A 53 -6.89 30.63 -7.87
C SER A 53 -5.86 30.03 -6.91
N PHE A 54 -6.33 29.20 -5.98
CA PHE A 54 -5.49 28.48 -5.04
C PHE A 54 -5.73 26.99 -5.15
N ASN A 55 -4.64 26.26 -5.36
CA ASN A 55 -4.67 24.81 -5.53
C ASN A 55 -3.56 24.21 -4.68
N SER A 56 -3.90 23.16 -3.93
CA SER A 56 -2.95 22.36 -3.18
C SER A 56 -3.21 20.89 -3.46
N ALA A 57 -2.18 20.16 -3.84
CA ALA A 57 -2.24 18.72 -4.02
C ALA A 57 -1.16 18.08 -3.15
N SER A 58 -1.51 17.04 -2.40
CA SER A 58 -0.57 16.29 -1.58
C SER A 58 -0.83 14.79 -1.71
N SER A 59 0.23 14.03 -1.94
CA SER A 59 0.19 12.58 -2.11
C SER A 59 1.14 11.94 -1.11
N ALA A 60 0.74 10.81 -0.53
CA ALA A 60 1.63 10.00 0.28
C ALA A 60 1.45 8.51 -0.05
N ALA A 61 2.56 7.79 -0.07
CA ALA A 61 2.61 6.34 -0.26
C ALA A 61 3.52 5.75 0.82
N ASN A 62 3.06 4.71 1.49
CA ASN A 62 3.81 4.03 2.52
C ASN A 62 3.63 2.52 2.39
N ALA A 63 4.73 1.78 2.48
CA ALA A 63 4.74 0.33 2.41
C ALA A 63 5.59 -0.24 3.55
N THR A 64 5.03 -1.21 4.26
CA THR A 64 5.70 -1.90 5.37
C THR A 64 5.58 -3.39 5.16
N ALA A 65 6.69 -4.12 5.30
CA ALA A 65 6.73 -5.56 5.18
C ALA A 65 7.64 -6.13 6.27
N GLY A 66 7.19 -7.21 6.90
CA GLY A 66 7.93 -7.97 7.88
C GLY A 66 7.85 -9.45 7.57
N ALA A 67 8.99 -10.13 7.66
CA ALA A 67 9.11 -11.57 7.49
C ALA A 67 10.02 -12.12 8.58
N THR A 68 9.61 -13.24 9.18
CA THR A 68 10.46 -13.98 10.12
C THR A 68 10.20 -15.48 9.97
N GLY A 69 11.26 -16.26 10.08
CA GLY A 69 11.21 -17.71 9.97
C GLY A 69 12.31 -18.34 10.80
N GLY A 70 11.97 -19.41 11.50
CA GLY A 70 12.90 -20.15 12.35
C GLY A 70 12.53 -21.62 12.41
N ALA A 71 13.54 -22.47 12.44
CA ALA A 71 13.38 -23.90 12.57
C ALA A 71 14.54 -24.49 13.38
N GLY A 72 14.26 -25.58 14.09
CA GLY A 72 15.25 -26.29 14.87
C GLY A 72 14.73 -27.65 15.34
N ASN A 73 15.56 -28.36 16.07
CA ASN A 73 15.25 -29.67 16.62
C ASN A 73 15.67 -29.77 18.08
N ILE A 74 14.90 -30.53 18.86
CA ILE A 74 15.18 -30.84 20.27
C ILE A 74 15.03 -32.35 20.42
N GLY A 75 16.16 -33.07 20.51
CA GLY A 75 16.16 -34.53 20.51
C GLY A 75 15.52 -35.09 19.24
N HIS A 76 14.47 -35.90 19.38
CA HIS A 76 13.72 -36.51 18.28
C HIS A 76 12.56 -35.65 17.77
N THR A 77 12.46 -34.39 18.21
CA THR A 77 11.38 -33.47 17.82
C THR A 77 11.91 -32.38 16.89
N ALA A 78 11.26 -32.18 15.75
CA ALA A 78 11.49 -31.08 14.83
C ALA A 78 10.41 -30.00 15.01
N ILE A 79 10.81 -28.72 15.02
CA ILE A 79 9.93 -27.58 15.25
C ILE A 79 10.27 -26.48 14.24
N GLY A 80 9.25 -25.81 13.71
CA GLY A 80 9.48 -24.64 12.90
C GLY A 80 8.26 -23.74 12.79
N GLY A 81 8.54 -22.47 12.49
CA GLY A 81 7.52 -21.45 12.33
C GLY A 81 7.96 -20.36 11.37
N ALA A 82 6.98 -19.79 10.68
CA ALA A 82 7.13 -18.62 9.84
C ALA A 82 5.97 -17.66 10.08
N ALA A 83 6.27 -16.37 10.07
CA ALA A 83 5.28 -15.31 10.13
C ALA A 83 5.65 -14.21 9.15
N VAL A 84 4.64 -13.69 8.45
CA VAL A 84 4.75 -12.53 7.58
C VAL A 84 3.60 -11.58 7.86
N GLY A 85 3.86 -10.29 7.67
CA GLY A 85 2.83 -9.27 7.80
C GLY A 85 3.27 -7.99 7.12
N GLY A 86 2.30 -7.22 6.65
CA GLY A 86 2.60 -5.96 6.01
C GLY A 86 1.37 -5.16 5.64
N SER A 87 1.64 -3.96 5.16
CA SER A 87 0.65 -2.99 4.72
C SER A 87 1.15 -2.18 3.53
N ALA A 88 0.22 -1.75 2.70
CA ALA A 88 0.43 -0.76 1.66
C ALA A 88 -0.67 0.30 1.79
N THR A 89 -0.28 1.54 2.02
CA THR A 89 -1.19 2.66 2.24
C THR A 89 -0.86 3.78 1.26
N THR A 90 -1.87 4.27 0.56
CA THR A 90 -1.75 5.41 -0.34
C THR A 90 -2.83 6.43 -0.02
N THR A 91 -2.50 7.71 -0.12
CA THR A 91 -3.43 8.82 0.08
C THR A 91 -3.15 9.92 -0.94
N GLY A 92 -4.20 10.65 -1.31
CA GLY A 92 -4.12 11.79 -2.21
C GLY A 92 -5.19 12.82 -1.86
N SER A 93 -4.79 14.02 -1.48
CA SER A 93 -5.67 15.15 -1.20
C SER A 93 -5.47 16.27 -2.21
N VAL A 94 -6.58 16.80 -2.72
CA VAL A 94 -6.62 17.95 -3.62
C VAL A 94 -7.59 18.96 -3.05
N GLN A 95 -7.11 20.17 -2.80
CA GLN A 95 -7.94 21.33 -2.52
C GLN A 95 -7.79 22.32 -3.65
N SER A 96 -8.91 22.84 -4.13
CA SER A 96 -8.96 23.81 -5.21
C SER A 96 -10.00 24.87 -4.86
N LEU A 97 -9.60 26.13 -5.01
CA LEU A 97 -10.42 27.32 -4.77
C LEU A 97 -10.26 28.25 -5.97
N ALA A 98 -11.38 28.67 -6.53
CA ALA A 98 -11.46 29.71 -7.53
C ALA A 98 -12.42 30.78 -7.02
N ALA A 99 -11.97 32.04 -6.96
CA ALA A 99 -12.81 33.16 -6.58
C ALA A 99 -12.59 34.32 -7.54
N THR A 100 -13.68 34.93 -7.99
CA THR A 100 -13.66 36.08 -8.89
C THR A 100 -14.63 37.16 -8.42
N SER A 101 -14.32 38.40 -8.80
CA SER A 101 -15.25 39.52 -8.76
C SER A 101 -15.17 40.32 -10.06
N GLY A 102 -16.24 41.02 -10.43
CA GLY A 102 -16.29 41.80 -11.67
C GLY A 102 -15.97 40.94 -12.90
N ASN A 103 -15.03 41.39 -13.73
CA ASN A 103 -14.61 40.69 -14.96
C ASN A 103 -13.41 39.74 -14.74
N GLY A 104 -13.28 39.15 -13.54
CA GLY A 104 -12.25 38.14 -13.24
C GLY A 104 -12.60 36.75 -13.76
N VAL A 105 -11.56 35.96 -14.07
CA VAL A 105 -11.63 34.53 -14.36
C VAL A 105 -10.57 33.81 -13.55
N ALA A 106 -10.96 32.83 -12.75
CA ALA A 106 -10.07 31.96 -12.01
C ALA A 106 -10.41 30.50 -12.33
N ALA A 107 -9.41 29.69 -12.60
CA ALA A 107 -9.56 28.26 -12.77
C ALA A 107 -8.34 27.55 -12.22
N GLY A 108 -8.51 26.30 -11.84
CA GLY A 108 -7.39 25.50 -11.37
C GLY A 108 -7.83 24.15 -10.86
N GLY A 109 -6.85 23.39 -10.45
CA GLY A 109 -7.07 22.13 -9.79
C GLY A 109 -5.77 21.45 -9.44
N GLY A 110 -5.91 20.24 -8.95
CA GLY A 110 -4.79 19.38 -8.64
C GLY A 110 -5.08 17.94 -8.99
N VAL A 111 -3.99 17.20 -9.17
CA VAL A 111 -3.98 15.76 -9.33
C VAL A 111 -2.98 15.16 -8.36
N THR A 112 -3.34 14.00 -7.83
CA THR A 112 -2.52 13.21 -6.90
C THR A 112 -2.55 11.78 -7.37
N SER A 113 -1.39 11.13 -7.40
CA SER A 113 -1.25 9.71 -7.68
C SER A 113 -0.27 9.11 -6.68
N ALA A 114 -0.66 8.05 -6.02
CA ALA A 114 0.14 7.35 -5.03
C ALA A 114 0.00 5.83 -5.22
N ASN A 115 1.12 5.14 -5.20
CA ASN A 115 1.27 3.71 -5.39
C ASN A 115 2.13 3.16 -4.26
N ALA A 116 1.67 2.12 -3.58
CA ALA A 116 2.44 1.41 -2.58
C ALA A 116 2.29 -0.11 -2.78
N HIS A 117 3.40 -0.81 -2.64
CA HIS A 117 3.45 -2.26 -2.72
C HIS A 117 4.24 -2.79 -1.52
N SER A 118 3.70 -3.81 -0.87
CA SER A 118 4.35 -4.52 0.22
C SER A 118 4.19 -6.02 0.02
N GLY A 119 5.30 -6.73 0.11
CA GLY A 119 5.36 -8.18 -0.01
C GLY A 119 6.30 -8.78 1.01
N ALA A 120 5.94 -9.95 1.51
CA ALA A 120 6.79 -10.71 2.40
C ALA A 120 6.58 -12.22 2.20
N ALA A 121 7.65 -12.96 2.36
CA ALA A 121 7.65 -14.43 2.36
C ALA A 121 8.62 -14.93 3.44
N ALA A 122 8.18 -15.93 4.20
CA ALA A 122 9.02 -16.61 5.16
C ALA A 122 8.80 -18.12 5.07
N GLY A 123 9.86 -18.88 5.32
CA GLY A 123 9.86 -20.33 5.28
C GLY A 123 10.75 -20.91 6.37
N TYR A 124 10.45 -22.15 6.74
CA TYR A 124 11.21 -22.92 7.71
C TYR A 124 11.30 -24.39 7.28
N GLY A 125 12.35 -25.06 7.72
CA GLY A 125 12.55 -26.49 7.54
C GLY A 125 13.50 -27.05 8.58
N ALA A 126 13.09 -28.10 9.29
CA ALA A 126 13.94 -28.80 10.25
C ALA A 126 13.72 -30.31 10.17
N SER A 127 14.77 -31.07 10.50
CA SER A 127 14.73 -32.52 10.61
C SER A 127 15.44 -32.94 11.89
N ALA A 128 14.84 -33.89 12.60
CA ALA A 128 15.36 -34.46 13.82
C ALA A 128 15.81 -35.92 13.60
N PRO A 129 16.79 -36.42 14.39
CA PRO A 129 17.12 -37.83 14.44
C PRO A 129 15.86 -38.69 14.67
N GLY A 130 15.72 -39.82 13.98
CA GLY A 130 14.54 -40.69 14.09
C GLY A 130 13.43 -40.41 13.07
N GLY A 131 13.65 -39.50 12.11
CA GLY A 131 12.79 -39.33 10.93
C GLY A 131 11.80 -38.18 11.00
N ALA A 132 11.61 -37.57 12.18
CA ALA A 132 10.70 -36.44 12.36
C ALA A 132 11.20 -35.21 11.57
N ALA A 133 10.34 -34.61 10.77
CA ALA A 133 10.64 -33.43 9.98
C ALA A 133 9.45 -32.48 9.93
N VAL A 134 9.77 -31.19 9.81
CA VAL A 134 8.79 -30.12 9.60
C VAL A 134 9.23 -29.22 8.47
N VAL A 135 8.29 -28.78 7.65
CA VAL A 135 8.51 -27.80 6.60
C VAL A 135 7.27 -26.95 6.44
N GLY A 136 7.45 -25.66 6.22
CA GLY A 136 6.32 -24.78 5.99
C GLY A 136 6.75 -23.36 5.69
N GLY A 137 5.76 -22.50 5.50
CA GLY A 137 5.99 -21.12 5.18
C GLY A 137 4.72 -20.29 5.20
N ALA A 138 4.92 -18.99 5.19
CA ALA A 138 3.88 -17.99 5.11
C ALA A 138 4.29 -16.93 4.08
N ALA A 139 3.35 -16.47 3.28
CA ALA A 139 3.57 -15.43 2.29
C ALA A 139 2.38 -14.50 2.23
N GLY A 140 2.62 -13.24 1.88
CA GLY A 140 1.55 -12.28 1.66
C GLY A 140 2.01 -11.06 0.92
N GLN A 141 1.03 -10.36 0.36
CA GLN A 141 1.20 -9.20 -0.49
C GLN A 141 0.06 -8.21 -0.24
N ALA A 142 0.36 -6.92 -0.27
CA ALA A 142 -0.59 -5.82 -0.27
C ALA A 142 -0.18 -4.82 -1.34
N ASN A 143 -1.13 -4.41 -2.17
CA ASN A 143 -0.96 -3.41 -3.19
C ASN A 143 -2.01 -2.33 -3.00
N SER A 144 -1.61 -1.07 -3.01
CA SER A 144 -2.47 0.07 -2.80
C SER A 144 -2.21 1.13 -3.85
N HIS A 145 -3.27 1.62 -4.45
CA HIS A 145 -3.27 2.63 -5.49
C HIS A 145 -4.33 3.69 -5.15
N THR A 146 -3.93 4.95 -5.20
CA THR A 146 -4.83 6.09 -5.04
C THR A 146 -4.55 7.09 -6.15
N ASN A 147 -5.59 7.51 -6.84
CA ASN A 147 -5.57 8.58 -7.81
C ASN A 147 -6.71 9.54 -7.52
N ASN A 148 -6.41 10.81 -7.31
CA ASN A 148 -7.45 11.79 -7.00
C ASN A 148 -7.20 13.09 -7.75
N ALA A 149 -8.27 13.63 -8.31
CA ALA A 149 -8.26 14.83 -9.13
C ALA A 149 -9.47 15.67 -8.76
N ALA A 150 -9.26 16.96 -8.54
CA ALA A 150 -10.32 17.92 -8.29
C ALA A 150 -9.90 19.31 -8.75
N GLY A 151 -10.88 20.14 -9.09
CA GLY A 151 -10.64 21.48 -9.61
C GLY A 151 -11.85 22.38 -9.48
N THR A 152 -11.61 23.67 -9.61
CA THR A 152 -12.63 24.72 -9.52
C THR A 152 -12.43 25.76 -10.60
N TYR A 153 -13.51 26.38 -11.02
CA TYR A 153 -13.51 27.54 -11.88
C TYR A 153 -14.51 28.58 -11.37
N ALA A 154 -14.20 29.85 -11.57
CA ALA A 154 -15.04 30.99 -11.30
C ALA A 154 -14.87 32.00 -12.45
N GLY A 155 -15.97 32.51 -12.98
CA GLY A 155 -16.02 33.32 -14.18
C GLY A 155 -16.43 34.77 -13.94
N PRO A 156 -16.63 35.54 -15.03
CA PRO A 156 -17.07 36.94 -14.96
C PRO A 156 -18.46 37.06 -14.32
N GLY A 157 -18.74 38.17 -13.66
CA GLY A 157 -19.96 38.37 -12.86
C GLY A 157 -19.81 37.98 -11.39
N GLY A 158 -18.66 37.41 -11.03
CA GLY A 158 -18.29 37.05 -9.67
C GLY A 158 -18.81 35.68 -9.23
N GLY A 159 -18.01 35.00 -8.44
CA GLY A 159 -18.34 33.68 -7.93
C GLY A 159 -17.20 33.09 -7.11
N ILE A 160 -17.53 32.10 -6.29
CA ILE A 160 -16.57 31.36 -5.48
C ILE A 160 -16.91 29.89 -5.63
N ALA A 161 -15.92 29.07 -5.99
CA ALA A 161 -16.01 27.62 -5.96
C ALA A 161 -14.85 27.06 -5.16
N ALA A 162 -15.15 26.13 -4.27
CA ALA A 162 -14.17 25.39 -3.50
C ALA A 162 -14.48 23.90 -3.60
N VAL A 163 -13.46 23.07 -3.75
CA VAL A 163 -13.54 21.62 -3.63
C VAL A 163 -12.37 21.12 -2.81
N ASN A 164 -12.67 20.21 -1.90
CA ASN A 164 -11.70 19.43 -1.16
C ASN A 164 -12.02 17.95 -1.42
N SER A 165 -11.14 17.27 -2.12
CA SER A 165 -11.25 15.84 -2.40
C SER A 165 -10.08 15.14 -1.74
N THR A 166 -10.36 14.11 -0.93
CA THR A 166 -9.36 13.22 -0.34
C THR A 166 -9.73 11.79 -0.67
N ALA A 167 -8.77 11.04 -1.20
CA ALA A 167 -8.90 9.61 -1.44
C ALA A 167 -7.76 8.86 -0.77
N GLY A 168 -8.00 7.60 -0.44
CA GLY A 168 -6.98 6.72 0.09
C GLY A 168 -7.36 5.25 -0.03
N THR A 169 -6.33 4.41 -0.09
CA THR A 169 -6.47 2.96 -0.06
C THR A 169 -5.51 2.38 0.96
N GLN A 170 -6.00 1.48 1.79
CA GLN A 170 -5.18 0.71 2.72
C GLN A 170 -5.39 -0.77 2.46
N SER A 171 -4.30 -1.49 2.20
CA SER A 171 -4.29 -2.93 2.04
C SER A 171 -3.35 -3.56 3.06
N ASN A 172 -3.79 -4.66 3.67
CA ASN A 172 -3.10 -5.35 4.76
C ASN A 172 -3.08 -6.85 4.49
N TYR A 173 -1.98 -7.50 4.87
CA TYR A 173 -1.88 -8.96 4.90
C TYR A 173 -1.17 -9.43 6.17
N GLY A 174 -1.50 -10.64 6.58
CA GLY A 174 -0.81 -11.36 7.64
C GLY A 174 -0.98 -12.86 7.46
N ALA A 175 0.10 -13.61 7.62
CA ALA A 175 0.06 -15.06 7.61
C ALA A 175 1.08 -15.65 8.58
N THR A 176 0.69 -16.72 9.24
CA THR A 176 1.53 -17.49 10.17
C THR A 176 1.40 -18.97 9.84
N SER A 177 2.52 -19.68 9.88
CA SER A 177 2.57 -21.12 9.74
C SER A 177 3.46 -21.69 10.83
N GLY A 178 3.05 -22.78 11.45
CA GLY A 178 3.84 -23.52 12.44
C GLY A 178 3.62 -25.01 12.33
N ALA A 179 4.68 -25.77 12.59
CA ALA A 179 4.65 -27.22 12.63
C ALA A 179 5.58 -27.79 13.69
N ILE A 180 5.15 -28.90 14.26
CA ILE A 180 5.88 -29.71 15.24
C ILE A 180 5.74 -31.17 14.79
N SER A 181 6.84 -31.91 14.74
CA SER A 181 6.83 -33.36 14.51
C SER A 181 7.74 -34.05 15.53
N GLY A 182 7.30 -35.16 16.11
CA GLY A 182 8.10 -35.94 17.03
C GLY A 182 7.44 -37.26 17.44
N PRO A 183 7.99 -37.99 18.44
CA PRO A 183 7.48 -39.29 18.86
C PRO A 183 6.01 -39.29 19.33
N GLY A 184 5.53 -38.14 19.79
CA GLY A 184 4.13 -37.93 20.19
C GLY A 184 3.17 -37.61 19.04
N GLY A 185 3.65 -37.57 17.79
CA GLY A 185 2.86 -37.25 16.60
C GLY A 185 3.24 -35.92 15.94
N ALA A 186 2.45 -35.55 14.94
CA ALA A 186 2.61 -34.35 14.13
C ALA A 186 1.50 -33.33 14.43
N TRP A 187 1.87 -32.05 14.52
CA TRP A 187 0.95 -30.93 14.70
C TRP A 187 1.29 -29.79 13.75
N THR A 188 0.26 -29.16 13.22
CA THR A 188 0.37 -28.04 12.28
C THR A 188 -0.66 -26.98 12.62
N ASN A 189 -0.27 -25.70 12.54
CA ASN A 189 -1.18 -24.57 12.69
C ASN A 189 -0.88 -23.48 11.68
N ASN A 190 -1.89 -23.09 10.93
CA ASN A 190 -1.79 -22.11 9.86
C ASN A 190 -2.89 -21.06 10.04
N THR A 191 -2.56 -19.79 9.88
CA THR A 191 -3.51 -18.69 9.93
C THR A 191 -3.14 -17.68 8.87
N SER A 192 -4.13 -17.16 8.16
CA SER A 192 -3.92 -16.12 7.15
C SER A 192 -5.11 -15.20 7.08
N GLY A 193 -4.85 -13.92 6.84
CA GLY A 193 -5.85 -12.89 6.67
C GLY A 193 -5.33 -11.79 5.76
N ALA A 194 -6.25 -11.22 4.99
CA ALA A 194 -5.98 -10.09 4.11
C ALA A 194 -7.19 -9.15 4.11
N SER A 195 -6.93 -7.85 3.98
CA SER A 195 -7.97 -6.83 3.90
C SER A 195 -7.53 -5.72 2.96
N SER A 196 -8.49 -5.10 2.29
CA SER A 196 -8.27 -3.93 1.45
C SER A 196 -9.49 -3.02 1.56
N VAL A 197 -9.25 -1.76 1.94
CA VAL A 197 -10.31 -0.76 2.16
C VAL A 197 -9.91 0.52 1.44
N GLY A 198 -10.79 0.97 0.54
CA GLY A 198 -10.73 2.29 -0.07
C GLY A 198 -11.65 3.27 0.65
N HIS A 199 -11.26 4.54 0.67
CA HIS A 199 -12.07 5.62 1.21
C HIS A 199 -11.91 6.85 0.33
N VAL A 200 -13.04 7.53 0.12
CA VAL A 200 -13.11 8.78 -0.62
C VAL A 200 -13.99 9.73 0.18
N ASN A 201 -13.51 10.94 0.37
CA ASN A 201 -14.31 12.05 0.87
C ASN A 201 -14.15 13.22 -0.09
N THR A 202 -15.25 13.69 -0.65
CA THR A 202 -15.28 14.92 -1.46
C THR A 202 -16.29 15.87 -0.85
N SER A 203 -15.85 17.08 -0.55
CA SER A 203 -16.72 18.18 -0.14
C SER A 203 -16.42 19.42 -0.97
N GLY A 204 -17.39 20.30 -1.09
CA GLY A 204 -17.24 21.50 -1.88
C GLY A 204 -18.57 22.20 -2.10
N GLY A 205 -18.49 23.36 -2.73
CA GLY A 205 -19.63 24.19 -3.05
C GLY A 205 -19.24 25.28 -4.02
N ALA A 206 -20.23 25.80 -4.73
CA ALA A 206 -20.07 26.93 -5.61
C ALA A 206 -21.20 27.94 -5.39
N LEU A 207 -20.87 29.23 -5.52
CA LEU A 207 -21.77 30.36 -5.40
C LEU A 207 -21.50 31.32 -6.57
N GLY A 208 -22.56 31.89 -7.15
CA GLY A 208 -22.44 32.81 -8.29
C GLY A 208 -22.05 32.08 -9.58
N ASN A 209 -21.31 32.77 -10.46
CA ASN A 209 -20.83 32.19 -11.71
C ASN A 209 -19.55 31.35 -11.48
N ALA A 210 -19.69 30.23 -10.79
CA ALA A 210 -18.59 29.35 -10.43
C ALA A 210 -19.02 27.87 -10.40
N GLY A 211 -18.06 26.96 -10.47
CA GLY A 211 -18.29 25.53 -10.39
C GLY A 211 -17.04 24.75 -10.02
N GLY A 212 -17.23 23.48 -9.70
CA GLY A 212 -16.13 22.58 -9.37
C GLY A 212 -16.37 21.18 -9.92
N PHE A 213 -15.30 20.42 -10.02
CA PHE A 213 -15.33 19.02 -10.41
C PHE A 213 -14.39 18.20 -9.52
N SER A 214 -14.69 16.92 -9.40
CA SER A 214 -13.78 15.92 -8.86
C SER A 214 -13.99 14.61 -9.61
N ASN A 215 -12.96 13.78 -9.68
CA ASN A 215 -13.12 12.40 -10.16
C ASN A 215 -13.66 11.46 -9.06
N GLY A 216 -14.12 12.00 -7.92
CA GLY A 216 -14.63 11.20 -6.79
C GLY A 216 -13.63 10.19 -6.24
N GLY A 217 -12.31 10.41 -6.41
CA GLY A 217 -11.25 9.52 -5.93
C GLY A 217 -11.23 8.11 -6.55
N GLY A 218 -10.23 7.83 -7.39
CA GLY A 218 -9.90 6.47 -7.82
C GLY A 218 -9.10 5.73 -6.76
N THR A 219 -9.72 4.78 -6.07
CA THR A 219 -9.05 3.91 -5.10
C THR A 219 -9.01 2.48 -5.62
N GLY A 220 -7.92 1.77 -5.38
CA GLY A 220 -7.76 0.39 -5.85
C GLY A 220 -6.69 -0.31 -5.03
N GLY A 221 -7.00 -1.48 -4.50
CA GLY A 221 -6.02 -2.23 -3.74
C GLY A 221 -6.36 -3.71 -3.67
N SER A 222 -5.34 -4.53 -3.57
CA SER A 222 -5.44 -5.97 -3.45
C SER A 222 -4.57 -6.43 -2.30
N ALA A 223 -5.04 -7.44 -1.57
CA ALA A 223 -4.27 -8.10 -0.54
C ALA A 223 -4.49 -9.60 -0.63
N GLY A 224 -3.42 -10.35 -0.41
CA GLY A 224 -3.44 -11.81 -0.38
C GLY A 224 -2.49 -12.33 0.68
N ALA A 225 -2.89 -13.38 1.38
CA ALA A 225 -2.09 -14.02 2.40
C ALA A 225 -2.30 -15.54 2.33
N GLY A 226 -1.23 -16.29 2.48
CA GLY A 226 -1.26 -17.75 2.45
C GLY A 226 -0.25 -18.33 3.43
N SER A 227 -0.60 -19.46 4.02
CA SER A 227 0.27 -20.22 4.92
C SER A 227 0.07 -21.72 4.70
N GLY A 228 1.13 -22.49 4.90
CA GLY A 228 1.09 -23.94 4.75
C GLY A 228 2.21 -24.60 5.53
N SER A 229 1.91 -25.75 6.13
CA SER A 229 2.84 -26.51 6.93
C SER A 229 2.60 -28.01 6.76
N PHE A 230 3.70 -28.76 6.85
CA PHE A 230 3.72 -30.21 6.84
C PHE A 230 4.62 -30.70 7.97
N ALA A 231 4.18 -31.75 8.66
CA ALA A 231 4.89 -32.42 9.74
C ALA A 231 4.73 -33.93 9.54
N PHE A 232 5.82 -34.69 9.60
CA PHE A 232 5.86 -36.15 9.45
C PHE A 232 7.06 -36.75 10.18
#